data_AF-A0A7R9JCL5-F1
#
_entry.id   AF-A0A7R9JCL5-F1
#
_cell.length_a   1.000
_cell.length_b   1.000
_cell.length_c   1.000
_cell.angle_alpha   90.00
_cell.angle_beta   90.00
_cell.angle_gamma   90.00
#
_symmetry.space_group_name_H-M   'P 1'
#
loop_
_entity.id
_entity.type
_entity.pdbx_description
1 polymer ?
#
loop_
_entity_poly.entity_id
_entity_poly.type
_entity_poly.pdbx_seq_one_letter_code
_entity_poly.pdbx_strand_id
1 'polypeptide(L)'
;MKQIDGREDDDGTQDEDWVRLGKSTAGMNIGVCVCVCLWTRSLRHMNDLERDFLEMKEKIIAIIKEIQWVPSLDFEKMIVCENDSEFILSKENMSKLKKLLENLDAELEEAKNLRVELQDKLTLLWDRLHIEHNDRKKFLSRANGCVAEVINMLRQEVKLCEDLKRQNIKIYVQQTRKELNEWWSRCHFADEQKRQFTPFFSDCYTEDLLDLHELETQKLKTFYDSNICDSSKGSDSRIIKLVVSSGINMFQLLDKRQKLWDKRLDLENRANDPSRLFENRGGQLLQEEKERKLIQK
;
A
#
# COMPACT_ATOMS: atom_id res chain seq x y z
N MET A 1 51.62 11.72 48.17
CA MET A 1 52.49 12.42 49.14
C MET A 1 51.57 13.01 50.22
N LYS A 2 51.65 12.51 51.47
CA LYS A 2 51.26 13.14 52.77
C LYS A 2 49.85 13.79 52.88
N GLN A 3 48.85 13.30 53.63
CA GLN A 3 48.72 13.18 55.12
C GLN A 3 49.33 14.41 55.84
N ILE A 4 48.61 15.22 56.64
CA ILE A 4 48.14 14.95 58.03
C ILE A 4 47.26 16.12 58.54
N ASP A 5 46.20 15.74 59.28
CA ASP A 5 45.43 16.30 60.42
C ASP A 5 44.91 17.74 60.60
N GLY A 6 43.67 17.75 61.13
CA GLY A 6 43.31 18.37 62.42
C GLY A 6 42.06 19.25 62.37
N ARG A 7 40.85 18.73 62.74
CA ARG A 7 40.10 18.95 64.02
C ARG A 7 39.71 20.41 64.25
N GLU A 8 38.54 20.81 64.75
CA GLU A 8 37.38 20.26 65.50
C GLU A 8 36.41 21.49 65.53
N ASP A 9 35.16 21.41 65.08
CA ASP A 9 33.93 21.38 65.91
C ASP A 9 33.06 22.58 65.49
N ASP A 10 31.80 22.36 65.10
CA ASP A 10 30.66 22.54 66.00
C ASP A 10 29.34 22.35 65.21
N ASP A 11 28.50 21.49 65.78
CA ASP A 11 27.25 20.98 65.25
C ASP A 11 26.13 21.97 65.58
N GLY A 12 25.55 22.59 64.56
CA GLY A 12 24.47 23.58 64.65
C GLY A 12 23.20 23.09 63.98
N THR A 13 22.73 21.91 64.34
CA THR A 13 21.41 21.38 63.97
C THR A 13 20.30 22.25 64.59
N GLN A 14 19.64 23.09 63.79
CA GLN A 14 18.38 23.77 64.16
C GLN A 14 17.46 23.92 62.94
N ASP A 15 16.59 22.93 62.70
CA ASP A 15 15.19 23.16 62.32
C ASP A 15 14.35 21.86 62.38
N GLU A 16 14.53 21.09 63.45
CA GLU A 16 13.69 19.95 63.84
C GLU A 16 13.07 20.28 65.21
N ASP A 17 12.12 21.22 65.28
CA ASP A 17 11.40 21.45 66.53
C ASP A 17 9.98 22.05 66.40
N TRP A 18 9.16 21.45 65.51
CA TRP A 18 7.69 21.63 65.57
C TRP A 18 6.92 20.39 66.03
N VAL A 19 7.58 19.32 66.48
CA VAL A 19 6.91 18.07 66.92
C VAL A 19 6.92 17.88 68.46
N ARG A 20 7.48 18.82 69.24
CA ARG A 20 7.57 18.70 70.71
C ARG A 20 6.96 19.84 71.53
N LEU A 21 5.78 20.32 71.16
CA LEU A 21 4.89 21.02 72.10
C LEU A 21 3.63 20.21 72.37
N GLY A 22 3.86 18.99 72.89
CA GLY A 22 2.83 18.08 73.35
C GLY A 22 3.13 17.60 74.77
N LYS A 23 3.39 18.52 75.71
CA LYS A 23 3.40 18.23 77.15
C LYS A 23 3.19 19.53 77.94
N SER A 24 2.15 19.51 78.78
CA SER A 24 1.74 20.56 79.72
C SER A 24 0.85 21.69 79.16
N THR A 25 -0.37 21.32 78.80
CA THR A 25 -1.58 22.03 79.28
C THR A 25 -2.72 21.00 79.32
N ALA A 26 -3.03 20.53 80.53
CA ALA A 26 -4.29 19.83 80.78
C ALA A 26 -5.42 20.83 80.53
N GLY A 27 -6.14 20.67 79.41
CA GLY A 27 -7.23 21.57 79.01
C GLY A 27 -7.28 21.96 77.53
N MET A 28 -6.49 21.37 76.64
CA MET A 28 -6.62 21.63 75.20
C MET A 28 -7.74 20.78 74.58
N ASN A 29 -8.84 21.47 74.27
CA ASN A 29 -10.01 21.01 73.54
C ASN A 29 -9.68 20.00 72.43
N ILE A 30 -10.22 18.78 72.53
CA ILE A 30 -10.22 17.75 71.48
C ILE A 30 -10.70 18.35 70.14
N GLY A 31 -11.60 19.34 70.18
CA GLY A 31 -12.06 20.09 69.01
C GLY A 31 -10.99 20.91 68.28
N VAL A 32 -9.96 21.44 68.95
CA VAL A 32 -8.88 22.22 68.30
C VAL A 32 -7.91 21.30 67.56
N CYS A 33 -7.58 20.14 68.15
CA CYS A 33 -6.73 19.14 67.49
C CYS A 33 -7.40 18.55 66.24
N VAL A 34 -8.70 18.24 66.32
CA VAL A 34 -9.49 17.78 65.16
C VAL A 34 -9.58 18.87 64.08
N CYS A 35 -9.77 20.14 64.45
CA CYS A 35 -9.78 21.25 63.48
C CYS A 35 -8.44 21.41 62.76
N VAL A 36 -7.31 21.33 63.47
CA VAL A 36 -5.96 21.41 62.86
C VAL A 36 -5.69 20.21 61.95
N CYS A 37 -6.07 19.00 62.36
CA CYS A 37 -5.97 17.81 61.51
C CYS A 37 -6.87 17.88 60.26
N LEU A 38 -8.09 18.39 60.38
CA LEU A 38 -9.00 18.58 59.25
C LEU A 38 -8.50 19.68 58.30
N TRP A 39 -7.98 20.78 58.84
CA TRP A 39 -7.42 21.87 58.05
C TRP A 39 -6.15 21.43 57.31
N THR A 40 -5.23 20.75 57.96
CA THR A 40 -4.01 20.20 57.32
C THR A 40 -4.32 19.11 56.29
N ARG A 41 -5.40 18.33 56.48
CA ARG A 41 -5.88 17.35 55.48
C ARG A 41 -6.53 18.04 54.28
N SER A 42 -7.30 19.09 54.52
CA SER A 42 -7.91 19.91 53.46
C SER A 42 -6.87 20.66 52.64
N LEU A 43 -5.84 21.22 53.30
CA LEU A 43 -4.73 21.93 52.65
C LEU A 43 -3.90 20.96 51.79
N ARG A 44 -3.60 19.76 52.30
CA ARG A 44 -2.95 18.70 51.50
C ARG A 44 -3.77 18.33 50.27
N HIS A 45 -5.08 18.12 50.44
CA HIS A 45 -5.95 17.76 49.33
C HIS A 45 -6.01 18.85 48.25
N MET A 46 -6.00 20.13 48.65
CA MET A 46 -5.98 21.27 47.74
C MET A 46 -4.67 21.34 46.95
N ASN A 47 -3.52 21.18 47.62
CA ASN A 47 -2.20 21.14 46.98
C ASN A 47 -2.05 19.94 46.03
N ASP A 48 -2.61 18.77 46.39
CA ASP A 48 -2.62 17.60 45.50
C ASP A 48 -3.46 17.84 44.24
N LEU A 49 -4.63 18.48 44.37
CA LEU A 49 -5.49 18.83 43.22
C LEU A 49 -4.85 19.86 42.29
N GLU A 50 -4.14 20.83 42.85
CA GLU A 50 -3.41 21.85 42.09
C GLU A 50 -2.23 21.23 41.33
N ARG A 51 -1.47 20.32 41.96
CA ARG A 51 -0.42 19.55 41.28
C ARG A 51 -1.00 18.72 40.14
N ASP A 52 -2.07 17.97 40.40
CA ASP A 52 -2.73 17.13 39.39
C ASP A 52 -3.24 17.98 38.21
N PHE A 53 -3.77 19.17 38.48
CA PHE A 53 -4.20 20.12 37.46
C PHE A 53 -3.05 20.57 36.57
N LEU A 54 -1.94 21.02 37.17
CA LEU A 54 -0.76 21.49 36.43
C LEU A 54 -0.16 20.38 35.58
N GLU A 55 -0.03 19.16 36.12
CA GLU A 55 0.49 18.01 35.37
C GLU A 55 -0.41 17.67 34.17
N MET A 56 -1.73 17.66 34.35
CA MET A 56 -2.68 17.41 33.26
C MET A 56 -2.65 18.53 32.23
N LYS A 57 -2.55 19.79 32.65
CA LYS A 57 -2.45 20.95 31.75
C LYS A 57 -1.18 20.88 30.91
N GLU A 58 -0.03 20.55 31.50
CA GLU A 58 1.22 20.37 30.76
C GLU A 58 1.10 19.28 29.69
N LYS A 59 0.49 18.14 30.04
CA LYS A 59 0.21 17.04 29.09
C LYS A 59 -0.70 17.49 27.95
N ILE A 60 -1.80 18.16 28.26
CA ILE A 60 -2.74 18.69 27.25
C ILE A 60 -2.02 19.66 26.30
N ILE A 61 -1.23 20.60 26.83
CA ILE A 61 -0.48 21.56 26.01
C ILE A 61 0.55 20.84 25.12
N ALA A 62 1.21 19.80 25.62
CA ALA A 62 2.14 18.99 24.84
C ALA A 62 1.43 18.28 23.68
N ILE A 63 0.30 17.62 23.93
CA ILE A 63 -0.49 16.92 22.90
C ILE A 63 -1.03 17.91 21.86
N ILE A 64 -1.56 19.05 22.31
CA ILE A 64 -2.06 20.11 21.42
C ILE A 64 -0.96 20.62 20.49
N LYS A 65 0.27 20.79 20.99
CA LYS A 65 1.43 21.17 20.16
C LYS A 65 1.82 20.08 19.17
N GLU A 66 1.73 18.80 19.57
CA GLU A 66 2.11 17.66 18.73
C GLU A 66 1.14 17.43 17.57
N ILE A 67 -0.17 17.58 17.80
CA ILE A 67 -1.22 17.42 16.78
C ILE A 67 -1.51 18.73 16.03
N GLN A 68 -1.03 19.88 16.54
CA GLN A 68 -1.45 21.22 16.12
C GLN A 68 -2.97 21.41 16.19
N TRP A 69 -3.57 20.88 17.25
CA TRP A 69 -4.99 20.98 17.47
C TRP A 69 -5.39 22.39 17.94
N VAL A 70 -6.58 22.87 17.56
CA VAL A 70 -7.05 24.23 17.91
C VAL A 70 -8.23 24.12 18.88
N PRO A 71 -8.10 24.61 20.13
CA PRO A 71 -9.19 24.65 21.09
C PRO A 71 -10.43 25.34 20.54
N SER A 72 -11.57 24.64 20.56
CA SER A 72 -12.82 25.14 20.01
C SER A 72 -13.80 25.56 21.10
N LEU A 73 -13.83 24.80 22.20
CA LEU A 73 -14.68 25.04 23.35
C LEU A 73 -14.06 26.08 24.29
N ASP A 74 -14.91 26.87 24.94
CA ASP A 74 -14.46 27.89 25.89
C ASP A 74 -13.71 27.26 27.08
N PHE A 75 -14.10 26.05 27.51
CA PHE A 75 -13.39 25.30 28.54
C PHE A 75 -11.96 24.90 28.12
N GLU A 76 -11.75 24.56 26.86
CA GLU A 76 -10.44 24.18 26.33
C GLU A 76 -9.54 25.40 26.18
N LYS A 77 -10.12 26.53 25.73
CA LYS A 77 -9.43 27.82 25.69
C LYS A 77 -9.03 28.30 27.08
N MET A 78 -9.90 28.14 28.07
CA MET A 78 -9.62 28.43 29.48
C MET A 78 -8.38 27.66 29.97
N ILE A 79 -8.28 26.37 29.64
CA ILE A 79 -7.16 25.53 30.09
C ILE A 79 -5.85 25.91 29.38
N VAL A 80 -5.91 26.25 28.08
CA VAL A 80 -4.71 26.45 27.23
C VAL A 80 -4.22 27.90 27.24
N CYS A 81 -5.10 28.88 27.37
CA CYS A 81 -4.81 30.30 27.15
C CYS A 81 -4.89 31.17 28.42
N GLU A 82 -5.58 30.75 29.47
CA GLU A 82 -5.77 31.55 30.69
C GLU A 82 -4.78 31.20 31.82
N ASN A 83 -4.63 32.14 32.77
CA ASN A 83 -3.72 32.00 33.92
C ASN A 83 -4.22 30.89 34.86
N ASP A 84 -3.30 30.13 35.44
CA ASP A 84 -3.62 28.99 36.33
C ASP A 84 -4.51 29.37 37.53
N SER A 85 -4.49 30.66 37.91
CA SER A 85 -5.28 31.24 39.00
C SER A 85 -6.78 31.43 38.69
N GLU A 86 -7.19 31.40 37.42
CA GLU A 86 -8.60 31.58 37.01
C GLU A 86 -9.37 30.25 37.02
N PHE A 87 -8.68 29.11 37.07
CA PHE A 87 -9.31 27.80 37.08
C PHE A 87 -9.85 27.42 38.46
N ILE A 88 -11.17 27.22 38.54
CA ILE A 88 -11.80 26.74 39.77
C ILE A 88 -11.56 25.23 39.92
N LEU A 89 -10.75 24.85 40.91
CA LEU A 89 -10.43 23.46 41.31
C LEU A 89 -11.65 22.75 41.94
N SER A 90 -12.71 22.54 41.16
CA SER A 90 -13.88 21.76 41.54
C SER A 90 -13.77 20.31 41.07
N LYS A 91 -14.42 19.37 41.77
CA LYS A 91 -14.48 17.95 41.34
C LYS A 91 -15.04 17.79 39.93
N GLU A 92 -16.00 18.63 39.54
CA GLU A 92 -16.61 18.58 38.21
C GLU A 92 -15.65 19.06 37.12
N ASN A 93 -14.96 20.18 37.35
CA ASN A 93 -13.97 20.72 36.40
C ASN A 93 -12.77 19.78 36.25
N MET A 94 -12.30 19.18 37.35
CA MET A 94 -11.24 18.17 37.31
C MET A 94 -11.67 16.91 36.55
N SER A 95 -12.96 16.52 36.63
CA SER A 95 -13.48 15.40 35.83
C SER A 95 -13.57 15.76 34.34
N LYS A 96 -13.98 16.99 33.99
CA LYS A 96 -13.99 17.48 32.61
C LYS A 96 -12.56 17.55 32.02
N LEU A 97 -11.59 18.01 32.81
CA LEU A 97 -10.19 18.06 32.44
C LEU A 97 -9.62 16.66 32.16
N LYS A 98 -9.91 15.68 33.03
CA LYS A 98 -9.51 14.28 32.82
C LYS A 98 -10.10 13.70 31.53
N LYS A 99 -11.38 13.93 31.29
CA LYS A 99 -12.04 13.48 30.04
C LYS A 99 -11.44 14.13 28.80
N LEU A 100 -11.10 15.42 28.87
CA LEU A 100 -10.44 16.12 27.76
C LEU A 100 -9.07 15.51 27.49
N LEU A 101 -8.28 15.26 28.52
CA LEU A 101 -6.98 14.59 28.39
C LEU A 101 -7.13 13.19 27.77
N GLU A 102 -8.05 12.37 28.29
CA GLU A 102 -8.34 11.02 27.75
C GLU A 102 -8.72 11.06 26.26
N ASN A 103 -9.55 12.02 25.86
CA ASN A 103 -9.95 12.18 24.46
C ASN A 103 -8.77 12.60 23.57
N LEU A 104 -7.96 13.58 24.02
CA LEU A 104 -6.80 14.05 23.25
C LEU A 104 -5.71 12.98 23.14
N ASP A 105 -5.47 12.20 24.21
CA ASP A 105 -4.57 11.06 24.18
C ASP A 105 -5.07 9.99 23.19
N ALA A 106 -6.38 9.70 23.18
CA ALA A 106 -6.97 8.76 22.23
C ALA A 106 -6.80 9.21 20.77
N GLU A 107 -7.06 10.49 20.47
CA GLU A 107 -6.85 11.05 19.13
C GLU A 107 -5.36 11.04 18.72
N LEU A 108 -4.45 11.33 19.65
CA LEU A 108 -3.01 11.26 19.40
C LEU A 108 -2.58 9.85 19.03
N GLU A 109 -3.01 8.85 19.82
CA GLU A 109 -2.67 7.46 19.58
C GLU A 109 -3.30 6.93 18.29
N GLU A 110 -4.54 7.33 17.96
CA GLU A 110 -5.14 7.00 16.66
C GLU A 110 -4.32 7.59 15.50
N ALA A 111 -3.89 8.85 15.57
CA ALA A 111 -3.06 9.47 14.56
C ALA A 111 -1.69 8.79 14.42
N LYS A 112 -1.05 8.42 15.54
CA LYS A 112 0.22 7.66 15.53
C LYS A 112 0.05 6.29 14.91
N ASN A 113 -0.99 5.55 15.28
CA ASN A 113 -1.27 4.22 14.73
C ASN A 113 -1.52 4.28 13.23
N LEU A 114 -2.34 5.23 12.77
CA LEU A 114 -2.59 5.44 11.35
C LEU A 114 -1.32 5.82 10.59
N ARG A 115 -0.44 6.63 11.19
CA ARG A 115 0.86 6.98 10.61
C ARG A 115 1.72 5.73 10.38
N VAL A 116 1.83 4.88 11.40
CA VAL A 116 2.62 3.64 11.31
C VAL A 116 2.03 2.72 10.25
N GLU A 117 0.71 2.53 10.23
CA GLU A 117 0.03 1.71 9.22
C GLU A 117 0.31 2.20 7.79
N LEU A 118 0.24 3.52 7.56
CA LEU A 118 0.54 4.12 6.26
C LEU A 118 2.03 3.97 5.89
N GLN A 119 2.94 4.09 6.85
CA GLN A 119 4.37 3.90 6.62
C GLN A 119 4.72 2.43 6.30
N ASP A 120 4.09 1.48 6.97
CA ASP A 120 4.24 0.05 6.70
C ASP A 120 3.71 -0.29 5.31
N LYS A 121 2.52 0.22 4.96
CA LYS A 121 1.94 0.08 3.63
C LYS A 121 2.82 0.69 2.54
N LEU A 122 3.39 1.88 2.77
CA LEU A 122 4.34 2.51 1.86
C LEU A 122 5.61 1.67 1.69
N THR A 123 6.14 1.13 2.77
CA THR A 123 7.36 0.30 2.73
C THR A 123 7.14 -0.92 1.83
N LEU A 124 6.03 -1.63 2.00
CA LEU A 124 5.65 -2.77 1.15
C LEU A 124 5.47 -2.37 -0.33
N LEU A 125 4.85 -1.22 -0.60
CA LEU A 125 4.69 -0.71 -1.96
C LEU A 125 6.02 -0.31 -2.59
N TRP A 126 6.88 0.38 -1.85
CA TRP A 126 8.21 0.79 -2.30
C TRP A 126 9.13 -0.40 -2.59
N ASP A 127 9.03 -1.47 -1.80
CA ASP A 127 9.79 -2.71 -2.04
C ASP A 127 9.33 -3.39 -3.33
N ARG A 128 8.01 -3.50 -3.55
CA ARG A 128 7.44 -4.08 -4.76
C ARG A 128 7.70 -3.24 -6.02
N LEU A 129 7.75 -1.92 -5.88
CA LEU A 129 8.02 -0.98 -6.98
C LEU A 129 9.51 -0.70 -7.17
N HIS A 130 10.38 -1.30 -6.35
CA HIS A 130 11.83 -1.09 -6.38
C HIS A 130 12.26 0.40 -6.30
N ILE A 131 11.56 1.20 -5.47
CA ILE A 131 11.93 2.61 -5.25
C ILE A 131 13.21 2.69 -4.41
N GLU A 132 14.16 3.52 -4.83
CA GLU A 132 15.47 3.65 -4.19
C GLU A 132 15.40 4.13 -2.73
N HIS A 133 16.28 3.58 -1.88
CA HIS A 133 16.35 3.96 -0.46
C HIS A 133 16.58 5.45 -0.21
N ASN A 134 17.28 6.14 -1.11
CA ASN A 134 17.56 7.57 -0.96
C ASN A 134 16.27 8.39 -1.04
N ASP A 135 15.38 8.06 -1.97
CA ASP A 135 14.12 8.78 -2.14
C ASP A 135 13.13 8.47 -1.02
N ARG A 136 13.11 7.23 -0.53
CA ARG A 136 12.36 6.85 0.69
C ARG A 136 12.80 7.69 1.89
N LYS A 137 14.12 7.82 2.12
CA LYS A 137 14.66 8.63 3.23
C LYS A 137 14.33 10.12 3.09
N LYS A 138 14.44 10.67 1.88
CA LYS A 138 14.07 12.07 1.60
C LYS A 138 12.60 12.35 1.85
N PHE A 139 11.73 11.38 1.58
CA PHE A 139 10.30 11.51 1.85
C PHE A 139 10.00 11.40 3.36
N LEU A 140 10.53 10.36 4.02
CA LEU A 140 10.33 10.15 5.45
C LEU A 140 10.88 11.30 6.31
N SER A 141 11.97 11.94 5.90
CA SER A 141 12.50 13.11 6.62
C SER A 141 11.60 14.34 6.54
N ARG A 142 10.71 14.43 5.55
CA ARG A 142 9.68 15.47 5.44
C ARG A 142 8.41 15.08 6.19
N ALA A 143 8.10 13.79 6.27
CA ALA A 143 6.93 13.24 6.94
C ALA A 143 7.19 12.98 8.46
N ASN A 144 7.55 14.05 9.18
CA ASN A 144 7.81 14.01 10.62
C ASN A 144 6.62 14.54 11.43
N GLY A 145 6.31 13.88 12.55
CA GLY A 145 5.20 14.25 13.45
C GLY A 145 3.88 13.57 13.10
N CYS A 146 2.83 13.96 13.84
CA CYS A 146 1.48 13.36 13.76
C CYS A 146 0.40 14.36 13.31
N VAL A 147 0.82 15.47 12.70
CA VAL A 147 -0.08 16.51 12.21
C VAL A 147 -0.92 15.97 11.05
N ALA A 148 -2.18 16.42 10.94
CA ALA A 148 -3.10 16.01 9.88
C ALA A 148 -2.52 16.19 8.46
N GLU A 149 -1.70 17.24 8.25
CA GLU A 149 -0.99 17.48 6.99
C GLU A 149 -0.01 16.35 6.63
N VAL A 150 0.72 15.84 7.63
CA VAL A 150 1.68 14.73 7.46
C VAL A 150 0.96 13.43 7.15
N ILE A 151 -0.14 13.14 7.85
CA ILE A 151 -1.00 11.99 7.56
C ILE A 151 -1.54 12.08 6.12
N ASN A 152 -2.01 13.26 5.70
CA ASN A 152 -2.49 13.46 4.34
C ASN A 152 -1.39 13.31 3.29
N MET A 153 -0.17 13.79 3.56
CA MET A 153 1.00 13.57 2.70
C MET A 153 1.30 12.08 2.54
N LEU A 154 1.27 11.31 3.64
CA LEU A 154 1.44 9.84 3.61
C LEU A 154 0.34 9.17 2.79
N ARG A 155 -0.93 9.54 3.00
CA ARG A 155 -2.07 9.00 2.23
C ARG A 155 -1.95 9.29 0.73
N GLN A 156 -1.51 10.50 0.37
CA GLN A 156 -1.28 10.87 -1.02
C GLN A 156 -0.17 10.05 -1.66
N GLU A 157 0.95 9.85 -0.95
CA GLU A 157 2.06 9.04 -1.44
C GLU A 157 1.66 7.57 -1.63
N VAL A 158 0.88 7.01 -0.70
CA VAL A 158 0.30 5.65 -0.85
C VAL A 158 -0.51 5.57 -2.13
N LYS A 159 -1.39 6.55 -2.36
CA LYS A 159 -2.22 6.60 -3.56
C LYS A 159 -1.39 6.69 -4.84
N LEU A 160 -0.33 7.50 -4.86
CA LEU A 160 0.58 7.61 -6.00
C LEU A 160 1.28 6.29 -6.29
N CYS A 161 1.76 5.60 -5.26
CA CYS A 161 2.37 4.29 -5.40
C CYS A 161 1.38 3.23 -5.90
N GLU A 162 0.13 3.23 -5.40
CA GLU A 162 -0.93 2.34 -5.88
C GLU A 162 -1.30 2.62 -7.34
N ASP A 163 -1.38 3.89 -7.74
CA ASP A 163 -1.64 4.29 -9.11
C ASP A 163 -0.49 3.86 -10.04
N LEU A 164 0.76 4.00 -9.61
CA LEU A 164 1.93 3.53 -10.36
C LEU A 164 1.92 2.01 -10.50
N LYS A 165 1.61 1.27 -9.43
CA LYS A 165 1.42 -0.18 -9.47
C LYS A 165 0.35 -0.58 -10.50
N ARG A 166 -0.81 0.10 -10.48
CA ARG A 166 -1.89 -0.14 -11.45
C ARG A 166 -1.46 0.15 -12.88
N GLN A 167 -0.68 1.21 -13.11
CA GLN A 167 -0.13 1.53 -14.43
C GLN A 167 0.86 0.47 -14.92
N ASN A 168 1.72 -0.03 -14.04
CA ASN A 168 2.64 -1.12 -14.38
C ASN A 168 1.86 -2.38 -14.79
N ILE A 169 0.87 -2.80 -13.99
CA ILE A 169 -0.01 -3.95 -14.30
C ILE A 169 -0.72 -3.73 -15.63
N LYS A 170 -1.23 -2.52 -15.89
CA LYS A 170 -1.87 -2.18 -17.17
C LYS A 170 -0.96 -2.46 -18.37
N ILE A 171 0.32 -2.08 -18.29
CA ILE A 171 1.28 -2.33 -19.37
C ILE A 171 1.43 -3.84 -19.61
N TYR A 172 1.61 -4.63 -18.54
CA TYR A 172 1.73 -6.09 -18.65
C TYR A 172 0.45 -6.72 -19.22
N VAL A 173 -0.73 -6.40 -18.68
CA VAL A 173 -2.01 -6.91 -19.19
C VAL A 173 -2.19 -6.57 -20.67
N GLN A 174 -1.83 -5.36 -21.10
CA GLN A 174 -1.91 -4.97 -22.51
C GLN A 174 -0.93 -5.75 -23.39
N GLN A 175 0.27 -6.06 -22.91
CA GLN A 175 1.21 -6.94 -23.60
C GLN A 175 0.66 -8.37 -23.71
N THR A 176 0.16 -8.93 -22.61
CA THR A 176 -0.44 -10.27 -22.60
C THR A 176 -1.68 -10.34 -23.50
N ARG A 177 -2.50 -9.28 -23.59
CA ARG A 177 -3.62 -9.20 -24.55
C ARG A 177 -3.17 -9.23 -26.00
N LYS A 178 -2.05 -8.58 -26.34
CA LYS A 178 -1.47 -8.68 -27.69
C LYS A 178 -1.02 -10.11 -27.95
N GLU A 179 -0.34 -10.73 -26.98
CA GLU A 179 0.09 -12.13 -27.09
C GLU A 179 -1.10 -13.08 -27.24
N LEU A 180 -2.17 -12.92 -26.45
CA LEU A 180 -3.41 -13.69 -26.56
C LEU A 180 -4.03 -13.57 -27.95
N ASN A 181 -4.09 -12.36 -28.52
CA ASN A 181 -4.58 -12.15 -29.88
C ASN A 181 -3.72 -12.87 -30.92
N GLU A 182 -2.39 -12.88 -30.76
CA GLU A 182 -1.50 -13.64 -31.63
C GLU A 182 -1.78 -15.15 -31.51
N TRP A 183 -1.93 -15.67 -30.29
CA TRP A 183 -2.25 -17.08 -30.06
C TRP A 183 -3.63 -17.47 -30.58
N TRP A 184 -4.65 -16.64 -30.38
CA TRP A 184 -5.98 -16.86 -30.98
C TRP A 184 -5.92 -16.87 -32.50
N SER A 185 -5.09 -16.01 -33.11
CA SER A 185 -4.89 -16.00 -34.56
C SER A 185 -4.19 -17.28 -35.04
N ARG A 186 -3.16 -17.73 -34.32
CA ARG A 186 -2.46 -19.00 -34.62
C ARG A 186 -3.35 -20.23 -34.47
N CYS A 187 -4.25 -20.21 -33.51
CA CYS A 187 -5.21 -21.30 -33.27
C CYS A 187 -6.51 -21.15 -34.08
N HIS A 188 -6.62 -20.15 -34.97
CA HIS A 188 -7.80 -19.88 -35.79
C HIS A 188 -9.12 -19.74 -34.97
N PHE A 189 -9.05 -19.09 -33.81
CA PHE A 189 -10.23 -18.86 -32.96
C PHE A 189 -11.19 -17.87 -33.61
N ALA A 190 -12.48 -18.19 -33.60
CA ALA A 190 -13.55 -17.28 -34.02
C ALA A 190 -13.79 -16.18 -32.98
N ASP A 191 -14.32 -15.03 -33.41
CA ASP A 191 -14.55 -13.91 -32.50
C ASP A 191 -15.54 -14.23 -31.37
N GLU A 192 -16.51 -15.12 -31.61
CA GLU A 192 -17.43 -15.59 -30.57
C GLU A 192 -16.70 -16.36 -29.46
N GLN A 193 -15.70 -17.17 -29.81
CA GLN A 193 -14.89 -17.90 -28.84
C GLN A 193 -14.00 -16.94 -28.04
N LYS A 194 -13.44 -15.92 -28.70
CA LYS A 194 -12.66 -14.88 -28.02
C LYS A 194 -13.50 -14.12 -26.99
N ARG A 195 -14.78 -13.84 -27.32
CA ARG A 195 -15.72 -13.15 -26.42
C ARG A 195 -16.06 -13.93 -25.16
N GLN A 196 -15.90 -15.25 -25.16
CA GLN A 196 -16.13 -16.07 -23.96
C GLN A 196 -15.13 -15.77 -22.84
N PHE A 197 -13.93 -15.28 -23.17
CA PHE A 197 -12.97 -14.79 -22.18
C PHE A 197 -13.28 -13.33 -21.80
N THR A 198 -14.31 -13.14 -20.97
CA THR A 198 -14.76 -11.82 -20.51
C THR A 198 -13.68 -10.96 -19.83
N PRO A 199 -12.67 -11.49 -19.10
CA PRO A 199 -11.60 -10.67 -18.51
C PRO A 199 -10.78 -9.89 -19.55
N PHE A 200 -10.80 -10.30 -20.82
CA PHE A 200 -10.15 -9.60 -21.92
C PHE A 200 -10.63 -8.16 -22.12
N PHE A 201 -11.89 -7.86 -21.76
CA PHE A 201 -12.50 -6.54 -21.97
C PHE A 201 -12.53 -5.69 -20.70
N SER A 202 -11.98 -6.19 -19.58
CA SER A 202 -11.95 -5.45 -18.32
C SER A 202 -10.89 -4.34 -18.31
N ASP A 203 -11.23 -3.15 -17.84
CA ASP A 203 -10.26 -2.07 -17.60
C ASP A 203 -9.84 -1.96 -16.11
N CYS A 204 -10.24 -2.93 -15.29
CA CYS A 204 -9.86 -3.01 -13.88
C CYS A 204 -8.51 -3.74 -13.71
N TYR A 205 -7.41 -3.01 -13.94
CA TYR A 205 -6.04 -3.55 -13.86
C TYR A 205 -5.64 -3.92 -12.42
N THR A 206 -5.80 -5.19 -12.08
CA THR A 206 -5.47 -5.81 -10.79
C THR A 206 -4.48 -6.97 -11.00
N GLU A 207 -3.83 -7.43 -9.92
CA GLU A 207 -2.95 -8.61 -9.99
C GLU A 207 -3.75 -9.84 -10.47
N ASP A 208 -4.95 -10.07 -9.91
CA ASP A 208 -5.85 -11.16 -10.35
C ASP A 208 -6.19 -11.10 -11.84
N LEU A 209 -6.38 -9.89 -12.40
CA LEU A 209 -6.63 -9.73 -13.84
C LEU A 209 -5.42 -10.19 -14.65
N LEU A 210 -4.21 -9.83 -14.23
CA LEU A 210 -2.98 -10.27 -14.90
C LEU A 210 -2.84 -11.79 -14.84
N ASP A 211 -3.03 -12.39 -13.67
CA ASP A 211 -2.95 -13.84 -13.46
C ASP A 211 -3.94 -14.60 -14.37
N LEU A 212 -5.18 -14.11 -14.50
CA LEU A 212 -6.17 -14.68 -15.42
C LEU A 212 -5.71 -14.64 -16.89
N HIS A 213 -5.05 -13.55 -17.32
CA HIS A 213 -4.53 -13.44 -18.69
C HIS A 213 -3.33 -14.37 -18.91
N GLU A 214 -2.44 -14.50 -17.94
CA GLU A 214 -1.30 -15.42 -18.00
C GLU A 214 -1.75 -16.87 -18.03
N LEU A 215 -2.73 -17.24 -17.21
CA LEU A 215 -3.32 -18.58 -17.20
C LEU A 215 -3.98 -18.93 -18.54
N GLU A 216 -4.78 -18.02 -19.10
CA GLU A 216 -5.41 -18.27 -20.41
C GLU A 216 -4.36 -18.34 -21.53
N THR A 217 -3.30 -17.53 -21.46
CA THR A 217 -2.18 -17.61 -22.41
C THR A 217 -1.48 -18.95 -22.32
N GLN A 218 -1.21 -19.43 -21.10
CA GLN A 218 -0.57 -20.72 -20.88
C GLN A 218 -1.47 -21.88 -21.34
N LYS A 219 -2.78 -21.78 -21.13
CA LYS A 219 -3.76 -22.76 -21.62
C LYS A 219 -3.79 -22.79 -23.15
N LEU A 220 -3.73 -21.64 -23.83
CA LEU A 220 -3.67 -21.58 -25.30
C LEU A 220 -2.36 -22.15 -25.85
N LYS A 221 -1.22 -21.85 -25.22
CA LYS A 221 0.08 -22.46 -25.56
C LYS A 221 0.01 -23.98 -25.40
N THR A 222 -0.49 -24.45 -24.26
CA THR A 222 -0.68 -25.87 -23.99
C THR A 222 -1.63 -26.50 -25.01
N PHE A 223 -2.72 -25.84 -25.39
CA PHE A 223 -3.63 -26.34 -26.42
C PHE A 223 -2.95 -26.43 -27.80
N TYR A 224 -2.21 -25.41 -28.20
CA TYR A 224 -1.44 -25.40 -29.44
C TYR A 224 -0.39 -26.54 -29.46
N ASP A 225 0.28 -26.77 -28.34
CA ASP A 225 1.28 -27.83 -28.15
C ASP A 225 0.66 -29.23 -28.01
N SER A 226 -0.52 -29.37 -27.40
CA SER A 226 -1.25 -30.65 -27.33
C SER A 226 -1.69 -31.15 -28.69
N ASN A 227 -2.02 -30.23 -29.60
CA ASN A 227 -2.23 -30.54 -31.01
C ASN A 227 -0.93 -30.98 -31.74
N ILE A 228 0.23 -30.94 -31.07
CA ILE A 228 1.49 -31.58 -31.49
C ILE A 228 1.61 -33.00 -30.93
N CYS A 229 1.20 -33.23 -29.67
CA CYS A 229 1.52 -34.47 -28.92
C CYS A 229 0.38 -35.50 -28.75
N ASP A 230 -0.87 -35.18 -29.10
CA ASP A 230 -2.01 -36.13 -29.04
C ASP A 230 -1.93 -37.31 -30.04
N SER A 231 -0.87 -37.39 -30.84
CA SER A 231 -0.62 -38.52 -31.77
C SER A 231 -0.07 -39.79 -31.10
N SER A 232 0.22 -39.79 -29.78
CA SER A 232 0.74 -40.97 -29.08
C SER A 232 -0.35 -41.96 -28.61
N LYS A 233 -1.64 -41.58 -28.66
CA LYS A 233 -2.75 -42.41 -28.15
C LYS A 233 -3.88 -42.57 -29.16
N GLY A 234 -3.63 -43.29 -30.24
CA GLY A 234 -4.68 -43.69 -31.17
C GLY A 234 -4.18 -44.72 -32.17
N SER A 235 -4.64 -45.96 -32.04
CA SER A 235 -4.49 -46.96 -33.10
C SER A 235 -5.21 -46.46 -34.37
N ASP A 236 -4.55 -46.65 -35.51
CA ASP A 236 -5.13 -46.66 -36.86
C ASP A 236 -5.52 -45.35 -37.55
N SER A 237 -4.58 -44.41 -37.67
CA SER A 237 -4.61 -43.49 -38.83
C SER A 237 -3.23 -43.23 -39.42
N ARG A 238 -2.95 -43.88 -40.57
CA ARG A 238 -1.68 -43.75 -41.31
C ARG A 238 -1.39 -42.32 -41.78
N ILE A 239 -2.41 -41.46 -41.88
CA ILE A 239 -2.25 -40.05 -42.26
C ILE A 239 -1.65 -39.22 -41.11
N ILE A 240 -2.00 -39.54 -39.85
CA ILE A 240 -1.46 -38.83 -38.68
C ILE A 240 0.04 -39.15 -38.51
N LYS A 241 0.46 -40.40 -38.80
CA LYS A 241 1.84 -40.85 -38.60
C LYS A 241 2.88 -40.16 -39.49
N LEU A 242 2.50 -39.72 -40.70
CA LEU A 242 3.40 -39.02 -41.64
C LEU A 242 3.62 -37.55 -41.27
N VAL A 243 2.62 -36.89 -40.70
CA VAL A 243 2.71 -35.49 -40.26
C VAL A 243 3.56 -35.37 -38.98
N VAL A 244 3.49 -36.38 -38.11
CA VAL A 244 4.14 -36.42 -36.80
C VAL A 244 5.67 -36.52 -36.87
N SER A 245 6.23 -37.15 -37.91
CA SER A 245 7.70 -37.24 -38.07
C SER A 245 8.38 -35.91 -38.42
N SER A 246 7.63 -34.84 -38.74
CA SER A 246 8.20 -33.55 -39.14
C SER A 246 8.04 -32.43 -38.11
N GLY A 247 7.39 -32.68 -36.96
CA GLY A 247 7.18 -31.68 -35.91
C GLY A 247 6.23 -30.53 -36.31
N ILE A 248 5.42 -30.74 -37.36
CA ILE A 248 4.50 -29.74 -37.91
C ILE A 248 3.14 -29.93 -37.25
N ASN A 249 2.59 -28.88 -36.66
CA ASN A 249 1.29 -28.94 -36.01
C ASN A 249 0.13 -28.73 -36.99
N MET A 250 -1.09 -29.13 -36.60
CA MET A 250 -2.28 -29.01 -37.45
C MET A 250 -2.54 -27.56 -37.90
N PHE A 251 -2.29 -26.59 -37.03
CA PHE A 251 -2.45 -25.16 -37.35
C PHE A 251 -1.45 -24.66 -38.41
N GLN A 252 -0.19 -25.09 -38.37
CA GLN A 252 0.81 -24.79 -39.40
C GLN A 252 0.44 -25.40 -40.75
N LEU A 253 -0.20 -26.57 -40.76
CA LEU A 253 -0.73 -27.15 -42.00
C LEU A 253 -1.89 -26.32 -42.55
N LEU A 254 -2.79 -25.83 -41.71
CA LEU A 254 -3.87 -24.91 -42.11
C LEU A 254 -3.28 -23.62 -42.69
N ASP A 255 -2.31 -23.01 -42.02
CA ASP A 255 -1.62 -21.80 -42.52
C ASP A 255 -0.91 -22.05 -43.85
N LYS A 256 -0.24 -23.19 -43.98
CA LYS A 256 0.43 -23.57 -45.24
C LYS A 256 -0.58 -23.75 -46.36
N ARG A 257 -1.71 -24.43 -46.07
CA ARG A 257 -2.80 -24.61 -47.03
C ARG A 257 -3.37 -23.26 -47.47
N GLN A 258 -3.62 -22.35 -46.53
CA GLN A 258 -4.14 -21.01 -46.84
C GLN A 258 -3.17 -20.24 -47.74
N LYS A 259 -1.87 -20.22 -47.41
CA LYS A 259 -0.84 -19.55 -48.23
C LYS A 259 -0.75 -20.15 -49.65
N LEU A 260 -0.86 -21.46 -49.78
CA LEU A 260 -0.87 -22.12 -51.09
C LEU A 260 -2.14 -21.77 -51.89
N TRP A 261 -3.28 -21.67 -51.20
CA TRP A 261 -4.56 -21.28 -51.79
C TRP A 261 -4.53 -19.82 -52.29
N ASP A 262 -4.03 -18.89 -51.47
CA ASP A 262 -3.92 -17.48 -51.84
C ASP A 262 -2.98 -17.29 -53.05
N LYS A 263 -1.85 -18.02 -53.08
CA LYS A 263 -0.94 -18.03 -54.24
C LYS A 263 -1.61 -18.58 -55.49
N ARG A 264 -2.44 -19.61 -55.36
CA ARG A 264 -3.20 -20.15 -56.48
C ARG A 264 -4.18 -19.10 -57.03
N LEU A 265 -4.90 -18.42 -56.15
CA LEU A 265 -5.86 -17.38 -56.54
C LEU A 265 -5.15 -16.20 -57.23
N ASP A 266 -4.00 -15.78 -56.71
CA ASP A 266 -3.17 -14.76 -57.35
C ASP A 266 -2.70 -15.18 -58.76
N LEU A 267 -2.25 -16.44 -58.92
CA LEU A 267 -1.88 -16.99 -60.23
C LEU A 267 -3.06 -17.10 -61.19
N GLU A 268 -4.29 -17.30 -60.70
CA GLU A 268 -5.53 -17.28 -61.50
C GLU A 268 -5.90 -15.84 -61.90
N ASN A 269 -5.80 -14.88 -60.99
CA ASN A 269 -6.05 -13.47 -61.26
C ASN A 269 -5.07 -12.91 -62.30
N ARG A 270 -3.77 -13.21 -62.15
CA ARG A 270 -2.77 -12.86 -63.16
C ARG A 270 -3.09 -13.48 -64.51
N ALA A 271 -3.56 -14.73 -64.55
CA ALA A 271 -3.95 -15.39 -65.80
C ALA A 271 -5.04 -14.64 -66.58
N ASN A 272 -5.95 -13.97 -65.85
CA ASN A 272 -7.11 -13.28 -66.38
C ASN A 272 -6.80 -11.84 -66.82
N ASP A 273 -5.61 -11.31 -66.55
CA ASP A 273 -5.19 -9.97 -66.99
C ASP A 273 -4.75 -9.97 -68.47
N PRO A 274 -5.43 -9.21 -69.36
CA PRO A 274 -5.05 -9.10 -70.77
C PRO A 274 -3.64 -8.56 -71.01
N SER A 275 -3.09 -7.75 -70.08
CA SER A 275 -1.76 -7.15 -70.19
C SER A 275 -0.63 -8.15 -69.97
N ARG A 276 -0.93 -9.31 -69.34
CA ARG A 276 0.03 -10.37 -68.98
C ARG A 276 0.84 -10.89 -70.17
N LEU A 277 0.25 -10.95 -71.36
CA LEU A 277 0.93 -11.46 -72.55
C LEU A 277 1.94 -10.46 -73.13
N PHE A 278 1.74 -9.16 -72.88
CA PHE A 278 2.55 -8.09 -73.46
C PHE A 278 3.75 -7.69 -72.59
N GLU A 279 3.69 -7.96 -71.27
CA GLU A 279 4.76 -7.66 -70.32
C GLU A 279 5.75 -8.83 -70.08
N ASN A 280 5.60 -9.95 -70.78
CA ASN A 280 6.39 -11.17 -70.59
C ASN A 280 7.85 -11.04 -71.08
N ARG A 281 8.67 -10.26 -70.36
CA ARG A 281 10.13 -10.26 -70.48
C ARG A 281 10.73 -11.19 -69.43
N GLY A 282 11.65 -12.07 -69.83
CA GLY A 282 12.41 -12.91 -68.90
C GLY A 282 11.78 -14.25 -68.50
N GLY A 283 10.78 -14.77 -69.24
CA GLY A 283 10.27 -16.13 -69.04
C GLY A 283 9.32 -16.32 -67.85
N GLN A 284 8.65 -15.24 -67.43
CA GLN A 284 7.72 -15.22 -66.29
C GLN A 284 6.57 -16.23 -66.46
N LEU A 285 6.01 -16.38 -67.67
CA LEU A 285 4.93 -17.36 -67.93
C LEU A 285 5.33 -18.81 -67.61
N LEU A 286 6.59 -19.17 -67.86
CA LEU A 286 7.10 -20.51 -67.59
C LEU A 286 7.33 -20.72 -66.08
N GLN A 287 7.74 -19.67 -65.36
CA GLN A 287 7.87 -19.71 -63.90
C GLN A 287 6.50 -19.86 -63.23
N GLU A 288 5.49 -19.10 -63.67
CA GLU A 288 4.11 -19.22 -63.20
C GLU A 288 3.54 -20.63 -63.42
N GLU A 289 3.77 -21.23 -64.58
CA GLU A 289 3.28 -22.59 -64.87
C GLU A 289 4.01 -23.65 -64.02
N LYS A 290 5.30 -23.47 -63.74
CA LYS A 290 6.03 -24.32 -62.78
C LYS A 290 5.49 -24.17 -61.36
N GLU A 291 5.19 -22.94 -60.93
CA GLU A 291 4.58 -22.66 -59.62
C GLU A 291 3.19 -23.29 -59.48
N ARG A 292 2.34 -23.23 -60.51
CA ARG A 292 1.04 -23.91 -60.53
C ARG A 292 1.16 -25.41 -60.34
N LYS A 293 2.07 -26.05 -61.08
CA LYS A 293 2.31 -27.49 -60.95
C LYS A 293 2.83 -27.88 -59.57
N LEU A 294 3.61 -27.01 -58.94
CA LEU A 294 4.09 -27.22 -57.56
C LEU A 294 2.98 -27.05 -56.52
N ILE A 295 2.04 -26.12 -56.71
CA ILE A 295 0.90 -25.90 -55.80
C ILE A 295 -0.17 -27.00 -55.96
N GLN A 296 -0.34 -27.55 -57.17
CA GLN A 296 -1.30 -28.62 -57.46
C GLN A 296 -0.86 -29.99 -56.94
N LYS A 297 0.44 -30.19 -56.70
CA LYS A 297 1.05 -31.43 -56.21
C LYS A 297 1.06 -31.47 -54.68
#